data_AF-A0A933TAX0-F1
#
_entry.id   AF-A0A933TAX0-F1
#
_cell.length_a   1.000
_cell.length_b   1.000
_cell.length_c   1.000
_cell.angle_alpha   90.00
_cell.angle_beta   90.00
_cell.angle_gamma   90.00
#
_symmetry.space_group_name_H-M   'P 1'
#
loop_
_entity.id
_entity.type
_entity.pdbx_description
1 polymer ?
#
loop_
_entity_poly.entity_id
_entity_poly.type
_entity_poly.pdbx_seq_one_letter_code
_entity_poly.pdbx_strand_id
1 'polypeptide(L)'
;MFIRTIFAAVLVFSLLSATLSFAEPDMRDGFWEITVKTDMPGMPMQMPPMTHTQCITKKDLIPQKPEKNQNCKIINSKTSGNTVSWTIQCRDKEGTTAESSGKVTYK
;
A
#
# COMPACT_ATOMS: atom_id res chain seq x y z
N MET A 1 -19.38 -27.09 40.02
CA MET A 1 -18.01 -27.09 39.48
C MET A 1 -17.99 -26.61 38.02
N PHE A 2 -18.85 -27.14 37.14
CA PHE A 2 -19.02 -26.72 35.73
C PHE A 2 -19.31 -25.22 35.49
N ILE A 3 -20.12 -24.57 36.34
CA ILE A 3 -20.40 -23.13 36.19
C ILE A 3 -19.16 -22.25 36.44
N ARG A 4 -18.27 -22.65 37.36
CA ARG A 4 -17.04 -21.89 37.67
C ARG A 4 -16.01 -22.00 36.55
N THR A 5 -15.94 -23.15 35.88
CA THR A 5 -15.08 -23.36 34.70
C THR A 5 -15.62 -22.64 33.46
N ILE A 6 -16.94 -22.55 33.30
CA ILE A 6 -17.57 -21.75 32.22
C ILE A 6 -17.30 -20.25 32.43
N PHE A 7 -17.46 -19.73 33.64
CA PHE A 7 -17.16 -18.32 33.94
C PHE A 7 -15.67 -17.97 33.71
N ALA A 8 -14.76 -18.88 34.10
CA ALA A 8 -13.33 -18.70 33.85
C ALA A 8 -12.98 -18.71 32.35
N ALA A 9 -13.60 -19.61 31.56
CA ALA A 9 -13.38 -19.69 30.12
C ALA A 9 -13.89 -18.45 29.36
N VAL A 10 -15.03 -17.88 29.78
CA VAL A 10 -15.60 -16.65 29.20
C VAL A 10 -14.74 -15.42 29.51
N LEU A 11 -14.17 -15.34 30.72
CA LEU A 11 -13.24 -14.27 31.10
C LEU A 11 -11.94 -14.30 30.28
N VAL A 12 -11.39 -15.48 30.01
CA VAL A 12 -10.17 -15.63 29.17
C VAL A 12 -10.45 -15.29 27.71
N PHE A 13 -11.62 -15.63 27.18
CA PHE A 13 -12.00 -15.28 25.80
C PHE A 13 -12.21 -13.77 25.60
N SER A 14 -12.68 -13.06 26.62
CA SER A 14 -12.87 -11.60 26.57
C SER A 14 -11.55 -10.82 26.55
N LEU A 15 -10.46 -11.34 27.13
CA LEU A 15 -9.15 -10.67 27.09
C LEU A 15 -8.43 -10.84 25.74
N LEU A 16 -8.77 -11.86 24.95
CA LEU A 16 -8.15 -12.10 23.65
C LEU A 16 -8.70 -11.21 22.52
N SER A 17 -9.75 -10.43 22.78
CA SER A 17 -10.34 -9.50 21.81
C SER A 17 -9.60 -8.15 21.76
N ALA A 18 -8.42 -8.05 22.40
CA ALA A 18 -7.61 -6.84 22.40
C ALA A 18 -7.04 -6.54 20.99
N THR A 19 -7.80 -5.71 20.29
CA THR A 19 -7.37 -4.74 19.27
C THR A 19 -6.60 -5.31 18.09
N LEU A 20 -7.34 -5.81 17.09
CA LEU A 20 -6.89 -5.73 15.70
C LEU A 20 -6.90 -4.26 15.27
N SER A 21 -5.88 -3.50 15.65
CA SER A 21 -5.64 -2.18 15.08
C SER A 21 -5.19 -2.37 13.64
N PHE A 22 -6.13 -2.18 12.70
CA PHE A 22 -5.76 -1.98 11.30
C PHE A 22 -4.98 -0.68 11.21
N ALA A 23 -3.66 -0.80 11.09
CA ALA A 23 -2.75 0.32 10.91
C ALA A 23 -2.92 0.89 9.50
N GLU A 24 -4.01 1.64 9.31
CA GLU A 24 -4.21 2.49 8.14
C GLU A 24 -3.24 3.67 8.16
N PRO A 25 -2.82 4.20 7.01
CA PRO A 25 -1.94 5.35 6.95
C PRO A 25 -2.65 6.56 7.52
N ASP A 26 -2.01 7.30 8.42
CA ASP A 26 -2.50 8.58 8.89
C ASP A 26 -2.29 9.65 7.82
N MET A 27 -3.07 9.56 6.72
CA MET A 27 -3.10 10.57 5.67
C MET A 27 -4.48 11.23 5.59
N ARG A 28 -4.50 12.50 5.18
CA ARG A 28 -5.71 13.26 4.90
C ARG A 28 -5.95 13.34 3.40
N ASP A 29 -7.22 13.31 3.00
CA ASP A 29 -7.59 13.56 1.61
C ASP A 29 -7.15 14.96 1.20
N GLY A 30 -6.55 15.10 0.02
CA GLY A 30 -6.14 16.41 -0.48
C GLY A 30 -5.01 16.38 -1.50
N PHE A 31 -4.41 17.56 -1.68
CA PHE A 31 -3.26 17.75 -2.56
C PHE A 31 -1.98 17.29 -1.86
N TRP A 32 -1.32 16.29 -2.43
CA TRP A 32 -0.06 15.76 -1.92
C TRP A 32 1.06 16.03 -2.91
N GLU A 33 2.21 16.47 -2.39
CA GLU A 33 3.46 16.49 -3.13
C GLU A 33 4.11 15.11 -3.02
N ILE A 34 4.38 14.49 -4.18
CA ILE A 34 4.86 13.13 -4.29
C ILE A 34 6.26 13.17 -4.88
N THR A 35 7.22 12.66 -4.13
CA THR A 35 8.60 12.48 -4.62
C THR A 35 8.79 11.05 -5.11
N VAL A 36 8.99 10.87 -6.41
CA VAL A 36 9.23 9.56 -7.01
C VAL A 36 10.73 9.34 -7.17
N LYS A 37 11.22 8.24 -6.58
CA LYS A 37 12.57 7.73 -6.77
C LYS A 37 12.47 6.43 -7.54
N THR A 38 13.10 6.38 -8.71
CA THR A 38 13.12 5.17 -9.55
C THR A 38 14.48 4.53 -9.46
N ASP A 39 14.53 3.28 -9.04
CA ASP A 39 15.72 2.45 -9.07
C ASP A 39 15.64 1.52 -10.30
N MET A 40 16.62 1.63 -11.19
CA MET A 40 16.71 0.79 -12.39
C MET A 40 18.10 0.15 -12.44
N PRO A 41 18.20 -1.18 -12.30
CA PRO A 41 19.49 -1.87 -12.39
C PRO A 41 20.07 -1.72 -13.80
N GLY A 42 21.38 -1.45 -13.88
CA GLY A 42 22.11 -1.31 -15.15
C GLY A 42 22.26 0.13 -15.66
N MET A 43 21.67 1.12 -14.99
CA MET A 43 21.93 2.54 -15.28
C MET A 43 23.12 3.04 -14.44
N PRO A 44 24.14 3.71 -15.04
CA PRO A 44 25.34 4.14 -14.33
C PRO A 44 25.11 5.33 -13.39
N MET A 45 23.96 6.00 -13.49
CA MET A 45 23.57 7.12 -12.64
C MET A 45 22.15 6.93 -12.13
N GLN A 46 21.94 7.20 -10.85
CA GLN A 46 20.61 7.23 -10.25
C GLN A 46 19.86 8.44 -10.80
N MET A 47 18.69 8.22 -11.40
CA MET A 47 17.88 9.32 -11.94
C MET A 47 17.50 10.29 -10.80
N PRO A 48 17.47 11.61 -11.07
CA PRO A 48 17.07 12.57 -10.07
C PRO A 48 15.63 12.29 -9.61
N PRO A 49 15.35 12.44 -8.31
CA PRO A 49 13.99 12.32 -7.81
C PRO A 49 13.11 13.37 -8.48
N MET A 50 11.97 12.96 -9.00
CA MET A 50 10.98 13.86 -9.57
C MET A 50 9.88 14.11 -8.56
N THR A 51 9.53 15.38 -8.36
CA THR A 51 8.40 15.79 -7.53
C THR A 51 7.22 16.18 -8.41
N HIS A 52 6.03 15.73 -8.05
CA HIS A 52 4.79 16.15 -8.69
C HIS A 52 3.67 16.19 -7.67
N THR A 53 2.70 17.07 -7.89
CA THR A 53 1.55 17.19 -7.01
C THR A 53 0.34 16.49 -7.61
N GLN A 54 -0.38 15.72 -6.79
CA GLN A 54 -1.63 15.09 -7.19
C GLN A 54 -2.59 14.94 -6.00
N CYS A 55 -3.88 14.88 -6.31
CA CYS A 55 -4.89 14.55 -5.32
C CYS A 55 -4.78 13.06 -4.94
N ILE A 56 -4.57 12.78 -3.65
CA ILE A 56 -4.63 11.43 -3.09
C ILE A 56 -5.80 11.40 -2.11
N THR A 57 -6.55 10.31 -2.13
CA THR A 57 -7.65 10.08 -1.17
C THR A 57 -7.40 8.79 -0.42
N LYS A 58 -8.02 8.60 0.75
CA LYS A 58 -7.91 7.35 1.52
C LYS A 58 -8.38 6.11 0.75
N LYS A 59 -9.24 6.30 -0.25
CA LYS A 59 -9.70 5.23 -1.15
C LYS A 59 -8.68 4.88 -2.23
N ASP A 60 -7.76 5.80 -2.54
CA ASP A 60 -6.70 5.61 -3.54
C ASP A 60 -5.36 6.10 -2.98
N LEU A 61 -4.75 5.24 -2.17
CA LEU A 61 -3.47 5.44 -1.51
C LEU A 61 -2.27 5.13 -2.43
N ILE A 62 -2.51 4.78 -3.69
CA ILE A 62 -1.45 4.44 -4.63
C ILE A 62 -1.36 5.58 -5.62
N PRO A 63 -0.22 6.31 -5.67
CA PRO A 63 -0.03 7.34 -6.66
C PRO A 63 -0.03 6.78 -8.08
N GLN A 64 -1.17 6.87 -8.77
CA GLN A 64 -1.26 6.43 -10.15
C GLN A 64 -0.69 7.52 -11.07
N LYS A 65 0.32 7.17 -11.87
CA LYS A 65 0.67 7.99 -13.03
C LYS A 65 -0.39 7.75 -14.10
N PRO A 66 -0.88 8.80 -14.79
CA PRO A 66 -1.79 8.65 -15.91
C PRO A 66 -1.05 8.08 -17.14
N GLU A 67 -0.66 6.81 -17.11
CA GLU A 67 -0.15 6.13 -18.30
C GLU A 67 -1.32 5.69 -19.18
N LYS A 68 -1.52 6.44 -20.27
CA LYS A 68 -2.67 6.32 -21.17
C LYS A 68 -2.66 5.10 -22.10
N ASN A 69 -1.69 4.18 -22.01
CA ASN A 69 -1.49 3.18 -23.08
C ASN A 69 -1.07 1.77 -22.65
N GLN A 70 -1.04 1.43 -21.36
CA GLN A 70 -0.68 0.10 -20.89
C GLN A 70 -1.77 -0.48 -19.99
N ASN A 71 -2.10 -1.76 -20.17
CA ASN A 71 -3.08 -2.47 -19.34
C ASN A 71 -2.40 -2.89 -18.03
N CYS A 72 -2.16 -1.92 -17.17
CA CYS A 72 -1.54 -2.08 -15.86
C CYS A 72 -2.60 -2.33 -14.78
N LYS A 73 -2.45 -3.43 -14.03
CA LYS A 73 -3.32 -3.77 -12.90
C LYS A 73 -2.50 -3.93 -11.64
N ILE A 74 -3.00 -3.40 -10.51
CA ILE A 74 -2.41 -3.66 -9.21
C ILE A 74 -2.77 -5.10 -8.81
N ILE A 75 -1.78 -5.97 -8.72
CA ILE A 75 -1.96 -7.39 -8.37
C ILE A 75 -1.74 -7.65 -6.87
N ASN A 76 -1.02 -6.76 -6.20
CA ASN A 76 -0.78 -6.84 -4.78
C ASN A 76 -0.66 -5.44 -4.20
N SER A 77 -1.22 -5.23 -3.00
CA SER A 77 -1.07 -4.00 -2.25
C SER A 77 -1.07 -4.33 -0.77
N LYS A 78 -0.09 -3.81 -0.04
CA LYS A 78 0.04 -3.98 1.39
C LYS A 78 0.24 -2.63 2.04
N THR A 79 -0.55 -2.38 3.06
CA THR A 79 -0.45 -1.19 3.90
C THR A 79 0.11 -1.60 5.27
N SER A 80 1.12 -0.86 5.74
CA SER A 80 1.78 -1.08 7.02
C SER A 80 2.03 0.26 7.68
N GLY A 81 1.09 0.70 8.52
CA GLY A 81 1.10 2.05 9.10
C GLY A 81 1.06 3.09 7.98
N ASN A 82 1.99 4.04 8.00
CA ASN A 82 2.04 5.11 7.00
C ASN A 82 2.66 4.71 5.65
N THR A 83 3.07 3.46 5.49
CA THR A 83 3.72 2.99 4.26
C THR A 83 2.81 2.06 3.49
N VAL A 84 2.57 2.39 2.22
CA VAL A 84 1.81 1.57 1.28
C VAL A 84 2.78 1.05 0.22
N SER A 85 2.85 -0.27 0.08
CA SER A 85 3.63 -0.97 -0.94
C SER A 85 2.68 -1.65 -1.91
N TRP A 86 2.98 -1.62 -3.20
CA TRP A 86 2.15 -2.25 -4.22
C TRP A 86 2.98 -2.89 -5.33
N THR A 87 2.37 -3.83 -6.02
CA THR A 87 2.91 -4.48 -7.22
C THR A 87 1.91 -4.31 -8.35
N ILE A 88 2.38 -3.74 -9.45
CA ILE A 88 1.63 -3.55 -10.68
C ILE A 88 2.11 -4.58 -11.69
N GLN A 89 1.17 -5.24 -12.36
CA GLN A 89 1.43 -6.05 -13.53
C GLN A 89 0.87 -5.34 -14.77
N CYS A 90 1.75 -4.93 -15.67
CA CYS A 90 1.41 -4.32 -16.95
C CYS A 90 1.47 -5.36 -18.05
N ARG A 91 0.39 -5.48 -18.82
CA ARG A 91 0.35 -6.31 -20.03
C ARG A 91 0.44 -5.40 -21.26
N ASP A 92 1.43 -5.66 -22.10
CA ASP A 92 1.58 -5.00 -23.39
C ASP A 92 0.64 -5.60 -24.45
N LYS A 93 0.47 -4.91 -25.57
CA LYS A 93 -0.38 -5.34 -26.71
C LYS A 93 0.05 -6.68 -27.29
N GLU A 94 1.33 -7.04 -27.17
CA GLU A 94 1.90 -8.32 -27.60
C GLU A 94 1.69 -9.46 -26.58
N GLY A 95 1.06 -9.18 -25.42
CA GLY A 95 0.74 -10.18 -24.40
C GLY A 95 1.82 -10.39 -23.34
N THR A 96 3.00 -9.79 -23.51
CA THR A 96 4.07 -9.78 -22.51
C THR A 96 3.62 -9.08 -21.24
N THR A 97 3.80 -9.74 -20.09
CA THR A 97 3.51 -9.19 -18.76
C THR A 97 4.79 -8.72 -18.09
N ALA A 98 4.84 -7.47 -17.69
CA ALA A 98 5.91 -6.89 -16.88
C ALA A 98 5.38 -6.58 -15.47
N GLU A 99 6.17 -6.89 -14.44
CA GLU A 99 5.83 -6.56 -13.06
C GLU A 99 6.72 -5.42 -12.55
N SER A 100 6.11 -4.48 -11.84
CA SER A 100 6.78 -3.35 -11.22
C SER A 100 6.30 -3.23 -9.78
N SER A 101 7.22 -3.00 -8.83
CA SER A 101 6.88 -2.76 -7.43
C SER A 101 7.13 -1.31 -7.06
N GLY A 102 6.27 -0.77 -6.19
CA GLY A 102 6.33 0.60 -5.70
C GLY A 102 6.08 0.65 -4.21
N LYS A 103 6.56 1.73 -3.57
CA LYS A 103 6.32 2.00 -2.15
C LYS A 103 6.20 3.51 -1.95
N VAL A 104 5.22 3.93 -1.17
CA VAL A 104 5.01 5.30 -0.73
C VAL A 104 4.94 5.33 0.78
N THR A 105 5.52 6.35 1.39
CA THR A 105 5.41 6.60 2.83
C THR A 105 4.80 7.98 3.03
N TYR A 106 3.64 8.03 3.65
CA TYR A 106 2.95 9.26 4.04
C TYR A 106 3.55 9.81 5.34
N LYS A 107 3.71 11.13 5.43
CA LYS A 107 4.28 11.82 6.60
C LYS A 107 3.51 13.10 6.86
#